data_AF-A0AAE1RQG0-F1
#
_entry.id   AF-A0AAE1RQG0-F1
#
_cell.length_a   1.000
_cell.length_b   1.000
_cell.length_c   1.000
_cell.angle_alpha   90.00
_cell.angle_beta   90.00
_cell.angle_gamma   90.00
#
_symmetry.space_group_name_H-M   'P 1'
#
loop_
_entity.id
_entity.type
_entity.pdbx_description
1 polymer ?
#
loop_
_entity_poly.entity_id
_entity_poly.type
_entity_poly.pdbx_seq_one_letter_code
_entity_poly.pdbx_strand_id
1 'polypeptide(L)'
;MAATKVTFPLVWTNTCCSHPLYRDSELIEENALGVRNVAQRKLLDELGISAEDVPVDQFTPLGRILYKAPSDGKWGEHERNNSILSFYPVYWFSCCLNFDAITCLPLAFDLTRSIEGVLTSTVFDYLLFMVREVNMKPNPDEVAEVKYVNREQLKELLRKADAGEEGLKLSPWFRLIVDNFLFKWWDHLEKGTLKEVTDMKTIHKLT
;
A
#
# COMPACT_ATOMS: atom_id res chain seq x y z
N MET A 1 10.90 18.67 -7.62
CA MET A 1 9.93 19.43 -6.80
C MET A 1 8.60 18.72 -6.98
N ALA A 2 8.19 17.92 -6.01
CA ALA A 2 7.05 16.99 -6.06
C ALA A 2 5.65 17.67 -6.08
N ALA A 3 5.59 18.95 -6.46
CA ALA A 3 4.41 19.81 -6.29
C ALA A 3 3.43 19.80 -7.47
N THR A 4 3.55 18.87 -8.42
CA THR A 4 2.81 18.91 -9.70
C THR A 4 1.92 17.70 -9.97
N LYS A 5 1.30 17.08 -8.96
CA LYS A 5 0.31 16.02 -9.19
C LYS A 5 -0.90 16.19 -8.25
N VAL A 6 -2.08 15.82 -8.76
CA VAL A 6 -3.35 16.56 -8.57
C VAL A 6 -4.22 16.09 -7.40
N THR A 7 -3.92 14.96 -6.73
CA THR A 7 -4.77 14.44 -5.63
C THR A 7 -3.93 14.00 -4.42
N PHE A 8 -4.35 14.45 -3.23
CA PHE A 8 -3.79 14.18 -1.89
C PHE A 8 -2.28 14.47 -1.68
N PRO A 9 -1.88 15.75 -1.56
CA PRO A 9 -0.52 16.06 -1.12
C PRO A 9 -0.30 15.62 0.34
N LEU A 10 0.84 14.96 0.60
CA LEU A 10 1.40 14.68 1.93
C LEU A 10 0.58 13.73 2.82
N VAL A 11 0.40 12.48 2.36
CA VAL A 11 -0.26 11.43 3.15
C VAL A 11 0.76 10.38 3.59
N TRP A 12 0.75 10.06 4.88
CA TRP A 12 1.55 8.97 5.44
C TRP A 12 0.86 7.62 5.20
N THR A 13 1.64 6.64 4.74
CA THR A 13 1.17 5.29 4.43
C THR A 13 2.26 4.25 4.70
N ASN A 14 1.97 2.97 4.45
CA ASN A 14 2.95 1.89 4.55
C ASN A 14 4.05 2.04 3.48
N THR A 15 5.11 1.23 3.58
CA THR A 15 6.37 1.44 2.85
C THR A 15 6.25 1.57 1.33
N CYS A 16 5.35 0.84 0.69
CA CYS A 16 5.14 0.92 -0.77
C CYS A 16 3.78 0.34 -1.14
N CYS A 17 3.05 1.02 -2.03
CA CYS A 17 1.77 0.57 -2.58
C CYS A 17 1.71 0.74 -4.10
N SER A 18 1.30 -0.31 -4.82
CA SER A 18 1.11 -0.20 -6.28
C SER A 18 0.28 -1.35 -6.87
N HIS A 19 0.16 -1.35 -8.19
CA HIS A 19 -0.56 -2.36 -8.98
C HIS A 19 0.39 -3.14 -9.91
N PRO A 20 0.05 -4.40 -10.26
CA PRO A 20 0.73 -5.09 -11.32
C PRO A 20 0.49 -4.39 -12.66
N LEU A 21 1.48 -4.53 -13.52
CA LEU A 21 1.40 -4.27 -14.94
C LEU A 21 0.87 -5.52 -15.63
N TYR A 22 0.22 -5.33 -16.77
CA TYR A 22 -0.22 -6.43 -17.62
C TYR A 22 0.99 -7.04 -18.36
N ARG A 23 1.79 -7.83 -17.64
CA ARG A 23 2.95 -8.56 -18.15
C ARG A 23 3.11 -9.89 -17.41
N ASP A 24 3.60 -10.91 -18.11
CA ASP A 24 3.64 -12.29 -17.61
C ASP A 24 4.31 -12.42 -16.24
N SER A 25 5.39 -11.65 -15.98
CA SER A 25 6.10 -11.69 -14.71
C SER A 25 5.30 -11.16 -13.51
N GLU A 26 4.23 -10.38 -13.73
CA GLU A 26 3.43 -9.78 -12.66
C GLU A 26 2.02 -10.38 -12.56
N LEU A 27 1.67 -11.29 -13.47
CA LEU A 27 0.38 -11.99 -13.50
C LEU A 27 0.46 -13.43 -12.95
N ILE A 28 1.59 -13.82 -12.36
CA ILE A 28 1.79 -15.15 -11.80
C ILE A 28 1.07 -15.26 -10.44
N GLU A 29 0.00 -16.04 -10.38
CA GLU A 29 -0.78 -16.24 -9.15
C GLU A 29 -0.11 -17.19 -8.16
N GLU A 30 0.66 -18.17 -8.65
CA GLU A 30 1.31 -19.17 -7.83
C GLU A 30 2.21 -18.52 -6.76
N ASN A 31 1.96 -18.87 -5.49
CA ASN A 31 2.69 -18.33 -4.34
C ASN A 31 2.76 -16.78 -4.30
N ALA A 32 1.76 -16.12 -4.91
CA ALA A 32 1.71 -14.66 -5.11
C ALA A 32 2.97 -14.10 -5.79
N LEU A 33 3.64 -14.87 -6.65
CA LEU A 33 4.90 -14.48 -7.27
C LEU A 33 4.79 -13.19 -8.09
N GLY A 34 3.70 -13.01 -8.84
CA GLY A 34 3.46 -11.80 -9.61
C GLY A 34 3.47 -10.55 -8.72
N VAL A 35 2.74 -10.59 -7.61
CA VAL A 35 2.67 -9.51 -6.62
C VAL A 35 4.04 -9.24 -5.97
N ARG A 36 4.83 -10.29 -5.69
CA ARG A 36 6.17 -10.14 -5.14
C ARG A 36 7.15 -9.53 -6.14
N ASN A 37 6.97 -9.79 -7.43
CA ASN A 37 7.73 -9.13 -8.50
C ASN A 37 7.36 -7.63 -8.61
N VAL A 38 6.07 -7.30 -8.46
CA VAL A 38 5.62 -5.90 -8.37
C VAL A 38 6.28 -5.19 -7.20
N ALA A 39 6.27 -5.82 -6.02
CA ALA A 39 6.89 -5.33 -4.80
C ALA A 39 8.34 -4.91 -5.04
N GLN A 40 9.16 -5.84 -5.52
CA GLN A 40 10.58 -5.60 -5.77
C GLN A 40 10.80 -4.44 -6.77
N ARG A 41 10.05 -4.43 -7.89
CA ARG A 41 10.17 -3.35 -8.88
C ARG A 41 9.82 -2.00 -8.27
N LYS A 42 8.71 -1.93 -7.54
CA LYS A 42 8.19 -0.67 -7.00
C LYS A 42 9.03 -0.12 -5.86
N LEU A 43 9.64 -0.98 -5.05
CA LEU A 43 10.65 -0.59 -4.07
C LEU A 43 11.89 0.02 -4.71
N LEU A 44 12.29 -0.44 -5.90
CA LEU A 44 13.34 0.22 -6.67
C LEU A 44 12.86 1.57 -7.22
N ASP A 45 11.67 1.63 -7.83
CA ASP A 45 11.14 2.85 -8.45
C ASP A 45 10.89 3.99 -7.44
N GLU A 46 10.39 3.66 -6.24
CA GLU A 46 9.99 4.63 -5.21
C GLU A 46 11.09 4.91 -4.19
N LEU A 47 11.78 3.86 -3.75
CA LEU A 47 12.69 3.92 -2.61
C LEU A 47 14.15 3.67 -3.01
N GLY A 48 14.44 3.39 -4.28
CA GLY A 48 15.79 3.14 -4.77
C GLY A 48 16.42 1.87 -4.21
N ILE A 49 15.61 0.95 -3.67
CA ILE A 49 16.09 -0.29 -3.04
C ILE A 49 16.34 -1.34 -4.12
N SER A 50 17.57 -1.84 -4.18
CA SER A 50 17.99 -2.79 -5.22
C SER A 50 17.43 -4.19 -4.99
N ALA A 51 17.27 -4.97 -6.08
CA ALA A 51 16.73 -6.32 -6.03
C ALA A 51 17.55 -7.30 -5.16
N GLU A 52 18.85 -7.04 -5.00
CA GLU A 52 19.76 -7.78 -4.10
C GLU A 52 19.41 -7.61 -2.61
N ASP A 53 18.92 -6.42 -2.24
CA ASP A 53 18.49 -6.08 -0.89
C ASP A 53 17.10 -6.63 -0.59
N VAL A 54 16.27 -6.83 -1.61
CA VAL A 54 14.90 -7.35 -1.46
C VAL A 54 14.60 -8.52 -2.40
N PRO A 55 15.25 -9.69 -2.24
CA PRO A 55 15.02 -10.86 -3.06
C PRO A 55 13.55 -11.27 -3.06
N VAL A 56 13.00 -11.56 -4.24
CA VAL A 56 11.58 -11.88 -4.44
C VAL A 56 11.15 -13.03 -3.52
N ASP A 57 12.00 -14.04 -3.36
CA ASP A 57 11.78 -15.27 -2.59
C ASP A 57 11.66 -15.04 -1.06
N GLN A 58 12.06 -13.86 -0.56
CA GLN A 58 12.00 -13.50 0.85
C GLN A 58 10.74 -12.70 1.27
N PHE A 59 9.93 -12.22 0.32
CA PHE A 59 8.63 -11.65 0.66
C PHE A 59 7.70 -12.72 1.24
N THR A 60 7.05 -12.40 2.36
CA THR A 60 6.06 -13.24 3.03
C THR A 60 4.65 -12.68 2.77
N PRO A 61 3.82 -13.35 1.95
CA PRO A 61 2.42 -13.01 1.83
C PRO A 61 1.69 -13.29 3.14
N LEU A 62 1.05 -12.29 3.75
CA LEU A 62 0.32 -12.43 5.02
C LEU A 62 -1.19 -12.50 4.86
N GLY A 63 -1.75 -11.85 3.86
CA GLY A 63 -3.18 -11.87 3.66
C GLY A 63 -3.65 -11.12 2.42
N ARG A 64 -4.97 -11.13 2.22
CA ARG A 64 -5.63 -10.38 1.15
C ARG A 64 -6.81 -9.62 1.69
N ILE A 65 -6.94 -8.35 1.33
CA ILE A 65 -8.05 -7.48 1.77
C ILE A 65 -8.85 -7.00 0.57
N LEU A 66 -10.13 -6.77 0.79
CA LEU A 66 -11.04 -6.13 -0.16
C LEU A 66 -11.68 -4.94 0.56
N TYR A 67 -11.44 -3.72 0.09
CA TYR A 67 -11.99 -2.53 0.72
C TYR A 67 -12.52 -1.54 -0.32
N LYS A 68 -13.23 -0.51 0.14
CA LYS A 68 -13.68 0.60 -0.69
C LYS A 68 -12.83 1.83 -0.41
N ALA A 69 -12.30 2.44 -1.45
CA ALA A 69 -11.64 3.72 -1.35
C ALA A 69 -12.53 4.82 -1.97
N PRO A 70 -12.79 5.93 -1.27
CA PRO A 70 -13.47 7.08 -1.86
C PRO A 70 -12.59 7.67 -2.98
N SER A 71 -13.19 7.91 -4.14
CA SER A 71 -12.60 8.68 -5.25
C SER A 71 -13.12 10.12 -5.15
N ASP A 72 -12.26 11.11 -5.37
CA ASP A 72 -12.54 12.51 -5.04
C ASP A 72 -13.45 13.24 -6.04
N GLY A 73 -14.07 12.51 -6.99
CA GLY A 73 -15.22 12.98 -7.77
C GLY A 73 -15.01 14.23 -8.62
N LYS A 74 -13.76 14.72 -8.75
CA LYS A 74 -13.42 16.01 -9.37
C LYS A 74 -13.16 15.97 -10.88
N TRP A 75 -13.26 14.80 -11.50
CA TRP A 75 -13.17 14.66 -12.96
C TRP A 75 -14.52 14.21 -13.51
N GLY A 76 -15.38 15.20 -13.79
CA GLY A 76 -16.64 15.01 -14.47
C GLY A 76 -16.75 16.01 -15.61
N GLU A 77 -16.52 15.55 -16.84
CA GLU A 77 -17.17 16.13 -18.01
C GLU A 77 -17.89 15.00 -18.75
N HIS A 78 -19.22 15.17 -18.83
CA HIS A 78 -20.11 14.66 -19.87
C HIS A 78 -20.02 13.15 -20.23
N GLU A 79 -20.94 12.34 -19.72
CA GLU A 79 -22.05 11.82 -20.51
C GLU A 79 -22.98 10.91 -19.69
N ARG A 80 -24.25 10.87 -20.10
CA ARG A 80 -25.36 10.15 -19.46
C ARG A 80 -25.24 8.64 -19.71
N ASN A 81 -25.70 7.87 -18.73
CA ASN A 81 -26.17 6.48 -18.87
C ASN A 81 -25.17 5.45 -19.40
N ASN A 82 -24.43 4.79 -18.51
CA ASN A 82 -24.55 3.34 -18.32
C ASN A 82 -23.67 2.90 -17.13
N SER A 83 -24.26 2.20 -16.18
CA SER A 83 -23.55 1.54 -15.08
C SER A 83 -22.74 0.37 -15.63
N ILE A 84 -21.52 0.62 -16.11
CA ILE A 84 -20.58 -0.44 -16.50
C ILE A 84 -19.80 -0.85 -15.24
N LEU A 85 -20.26 -1.93 -14.60
CA LEU A 85 -19.47 -2.68 -13.61
C LEU A 85 -18.32 -3.37 -14.33
N SER A 86 -17.18 -2.68 -14.45
CA SER A 86 -15.97 -3.30 -14.96
C SER A 86 -15.26 -4.06 -13.84
N PHE A 87 -15.43 -5.37 -13.81
CA PHE A 87 -14.65 -6.29 -12.97
C PHE A 87 -13.24 -6.45 -13.55
N TYR A 88 -12.39 -5.44 -13.39
CA TYR A 88 -10.95 -5.66 -13.45
C TYR A 88 -10.46 -5.79 -12.00
N PRO A 89 -9.87 -6.92 -11.58
CA PRO A 89 -9.24 -7.00 -10.27
C PRO A 89 -8.09 -6.00 -10.28
N VAL A 90 -8.32 -4.83 -9.70
CA VAL A 90 -7.22 -3.93 -9.38
C VAL A 90 -6.51 -4.63 -8.24
N TYR A 91 -5.46 -5.36 -8.58
CA TYR A 91 -4.57 -6.01 -7.63
C TYR A 91 -3.67 -4.94 -7.05
N TRP A 92 -3.67 -4.80 -5.75
CA TRP A 92 -2.81 -3.89 -5.05
C TRP A 92 -1.89 -4.68 -4.15
N PHE A 93 -0.79 -4.06 -3.77
CA PHE A 93 0.14 -4.64 -2.83
C PHE A 93 0.52 -3.59 -1.80
N SER A 94 0.42 -3.92 -0.51
CA SER A 94 1.00 -3.11 0.58
C SER A 94 2.26 -3.79 1.11
N CYS A 95 3.42 -3.22 0.82
CA CYS A 95 4.69 -3.63 1.41
C CYS A 95 4.91 -2.95 2.74
N CYS A 96 5.34 -3.74 3.72
CA CYS A 96 6.08 -3.25 4.87
C CYS A 96 7.47 -3.90 4.81
N LEU A 97 8.53 -3.12 4.59
CA LEU A 97 9.91 -3.63 4.59
C LEU A 97 10.51 -3.80 5.98
N ASN A 98 9.81 -3.27 6.98
CA ASN A 98 9.87 -3.55 8.41
C ASN A 98 8.53 -3.04 8.97
N PHE A 99 7.99 -3.57 10.08
CA PHE A 99 6.82 -2.92 10.73
C PHE A 99 7.11 -1.46 11.09
N ASP A 100 8.40 -1.12 11.13
CA ASP A 100 8.89 0.19 11.46
C ASP A 100 8.93 1.18 10.29
N ALA A 101 8.88 0.78 9.02
CA ALA A 101 9.08 1.74 7.92
C ALA A 101 7.76 2.29 7.37
N ILE A 102 7.44 3.56 7.67
CA ILE A 102 6.35 4.30 7.01
C ILE A 102 6.93 5.31 6.00
N THR A 103 6.23 5.49 4.89
CA THR A 103 6.62 6.45 3.85
C THR A 103 5.53 7.51 3.73
N CYS A 104 5.95 8.77 3.71
CA CYS A 104 5.10 9.88 3.31
C CYS A 104 5.20 10.00 1.80
N LEU A 105 4.13 9.59 1.13
CA LEU A 105 4.06 9.81 -0.30
C LEU A 105 3.71 11.30 -0.53
N PRO A 106 4.34 12.00 -1.49
CA PRO A 106 3.90 13.32 -1.94
C PRO A 106 2.51 13.24 -2.57
N LEU A 107 2.03 12.02 -2.79
CA LEU A 107 0.83 11.63 -3.51
C LEU A 107 0.17 10.52 -2.71
N ALA A 108 -1.04 10.71 -2.19
CA ALA A 108 -1.86 9.51 -2.12
C ALA A 108 -1.96 9.04 -3.57
N PHE A 109 -1.47 7.83 -3.80
CA PHE A 109 -1.52 7.14 -5.06
C PHE A 109 -2.86 7.45 -5.73
N ASP A 110 -2.81 8.07 -6.91
CA ASP A 110 -3.98 8.54 -7.59
C ASP A 110 -4.82 7.31 -7.96
N LEU A 111 -5.86 7.04 -7.15
CA LEU A 111 -6.89 6.03 -7.40
C LEU A 111 -7.54 6.20 -8.78
N THR A 112 -7.29 7.32 -9.47
CA THR A 112 -7.93 7.70 -10.72
C THR A 112 -7.20 7.26 -11.99
N ARG A 113 -6.00 6.67 -11.94
CA ARG A 113 -5.32 6.26 -13.18
C ARG A 113 -5.82 4.96 -13.83
N SER A 114 -7.02 4.52 -13.46
CA SER A 114 -7.82 3.61 -14.26
C SER A 114 -9.30 3.82 -13.91
N ILE A 115 -10.11 4.07 -14.93
CA ILE A 115 -11.57 4.24 -14.94
C ILE A 115 -12.07 5.66 -14.58
N GLU A 116 -12.14 6.51 -15.62
CA GLU A 116 -13.00 7.71 -15.62
C GLU A 116 -14.41 7.36 -15.12
N GLY A 117 -14.96 8.13 -14.16
CA GLY A 117 -16.37 8.05 -13.76
C GLY A 117 -16.73 7.19 -12.53
N VAL A 118 -15.77 6.60 -11.80
CA VAL A 118 -16.07 5.76 -10.61
C VAL A 118 -15.94 6.57 -9.31
N LEU A 119 -17.05 6.76 -8.59
CA LEU A 119 -17.13 7.50 -7.30
C LEU A 119 -16.56 6.72 -6.09
N THR A 120 -16.52 5.39 -6.18
CA THR A 120 -15.94 4.50 -5.16
C THR A 120 -15.31 3.31 -5.86
N SER A 121 -14.01 3.12 -5.72
CA SER A 121 -13.33 1.94 -6.29
C SER A 121 -13.27 0.84 -5.24
N THR A 122 -13.71 -0.36 -5.62
CA THR A 122 -13.48 -1.56 -4.83
C THR A 122 -12.06 -2.04 -5.12
N VAL A 123 -11.24 -2.15 -4.09
CA VAL A 123 -9.81 -2.39 -4.19
C VAL A 123 -9.47 -3.74 -3.56
N PHE A 124 -8.68 -4.55 -4.25
CA PHE A 124 -8.25 -5.88 -3.78
C PHE A 124 -6.74 -5.91 -3.58
N ASP A 125 -6.28 -6.00 -2.33
CA ASP A 125 -4.86 -5.92 -2.01
C ASP A 125 -4.34 -7.25 -1.51
N TYR A 126 -3.13 -7.58 -1.94
CA TYR A 126 -2.24 -8.48 -1.26
C TYR A 126 -1.46 -7.71 -0.20
N LEU A 127 -1.34 -8.31 0.98
CA LEU A 127 -0.50 -7.81 2.06
C LEU A 127 0.72 -8.72 2.10
N LEU A 128 1.88 -8.17 1.78
CA LEU A 128 3.19 -8.86 1.85
C LEU A 128 4.09 -8.12 2.83
N PHE A 129 4.95 -8.90 3.44
CA PHE A 129 5.82 -8.47 4.51
C PHE A 129 7.26 -8.89 4.22
N MET A 130 8.20 -8.05 4.59
CA MET A 130 9.62 -8.36 4.63
C MET A 130 10.21 -7.65 5.84
N VAL A 131 11.23 -8.25 6.44
CA VAL A 131 11.98 -7.63 7.54
C VAL A 131 13.44 -7.67 7.14
N ARG A 132 14.01 -6.50 6.81
CA ARG A 132 15.38 -6.40 6.32
C ARG A 132 15.96 -5.00 6.52
N GLU A 133 17.26 -4.96 6.77
CA GLU A 133 18.06 -3.75 6.63
C GLU A 133 18.35 -3.51 5.16
N VAL A 134 18.00 -2.33 4.64
CA VAL A 134 18.08 -1.99 3.21
C VAL A 134 18.68 -0.61 3.04
N ASN A 135 19.40 -0.41 1.93
CA ASN A 135 19.86 0.92 1.57
C ASN A 135 18.79 1.65 0.75
N MET A 136 18.33 2.79 1.25
CA MET A 136 17.21 3.51 0.67
C MET A 136 17.67 4.84 0.06
N LYS A 137 17.22 5.10 -1.16
CA LYS A 137 17.41 6.35 -1.90
C LYS A 137 16.06 6.78 -2.48
N PRO A 138 15.19 7.41 -1.66
CA PRO A 138 13.83 7.76 -2.07
C PRO A 138 13.82 8.65 -3.30
N ASN A 139 12.96 8.33 -4.26
CA ASN A 139 12.72 9.14 -5.43
C ASN A 139 11.85 10.35 -5.02
N PRO A 140 12.35 11.60 -5.08
CA PRO A 140 11.62 12.77 -4.62
C PRO A 140 10.36 13.06 -5.44
N ASP A 141 10.19 12.47 -6.62
CA ASP A 141 8.97 12.61 -7.43
C ASP A 141 7.85 11.63 -7.02
N GLU A 142 8.19 10.63 -6.19
CA GLU A 142 7.28 9.57 -5.72
C GLU A 142 7.18 9.49 -4.19
N VAL A 143 8.20 9.92 -3.44
CA VAL A 143 8.28 9.85 -1.97
C VAL A 143 8.74 11.20 -1.42
N ALA A 144 7.92 11.83 -0.57
CA ALA A 144 8.20 13.15 0.00
C ALA A 144 9.09 13.05 1.25
N GLU A 145 8.82 12.04 2.08
CA GLU A 145 9.55 11.80 3.33
C GLU A 145 9.47 10.30 3.67
N VAL A 146 10.47 9.79 4.39
CA VAL A 146 10.44 8.43 4.95
C VAL A 146 10.75 8.50 6.42
N LYS A 147 10.04 7.70 7.22
CA LYS A 147 10.24 7.65 8.66
C LYS A 147 10.18 6.21 9.15
N TYR A 148 11.21 5.85 9.93
CA TYR A 148 11.15 4.64 10.74
C TYR A 148 10.45 4.96 12.07
N VAL A 149 9.48 4.14 12.47
CA VAL A 149 8.58 4.32 13.60
C VAL A 149 8.46 3.03 14.37
N ASN A 150 8.76 3.04 15.65
CA ASN A 150 8.39 1.91 16.51
C ASN A 150 6.89 1.91 16.81
N ARG A 151 6.42 0.87 17.51
CA ARG A 151 5.01 0.68 17.89
C ARG A 151 4.39 1.89 18.58
N GLU A 152 5.11 2.52 19.51
CA GLU A 152 4.61 3.68 20.26
C GLU A 152 4.60 4.95 19.40
N GLN A 153 5.61 5.12 18.53
CA GLN A 153 5.63 6.21 17.55
C GLN A 153 4.49 6.08 16.53
N LEU A 154 4.15 4.86 16.09
CA LEU A 154 3.02 4.63 15.22
C LEU A 154 1.68 4.94 15.92
N LYS A 155 1.50 4.50 17.17
CA LYS A 155 0.32 4.86 17.98
C LYS A 155 0.16 6.37 18.11
N GLU A 156 1.25 7.09 18.35
CA GLU A 156 1.20 8.54 18.44
C GLU A 156 0.86 9.19 17.08
N LEU A 157 1.39 8.67 15.97
CA LEU A 157 1.02 9.14 14.63
C LEU A 157 -0.47 8.93 14.33
N LEU A 158 -1.04 7.79 14.71
CA LEU A 158 -2.47 7.51 14.59
C LEU A 158 -3.29 8.50 15.43
N ARG A 159 -2.89 8.73 16.69
CA ARG A 159 -3.54 9.69 17.58
C ARG A 159 -3.52 11.11 17.00
N LYS A 160 -2.37 11.55 16.48
CA LYS A 160 -2.22 12.86 15.82
C LYS A 160 -3.08 12.98 14.57
N ALA A 161 -3.14 11.94 13.74
CA ALA A 161 -4.00 11.90 12.56
C ALA A 161 -5.47 12.06 12.95
N ASP A 162 -5.93 11.31 13.96
CA ASP A 162 -7.32 11.30 14.42
C ASP A 162 -7.70 12.64 15.05
N ALA A 163 -6.77 13.30 15.74
CA ALA A 163 -6.93 14.64 16.31
C ALA A 163 -6.80 15.78 15.29
N GLY A 164 -6.41 15.48 14.04
CA GLY A 164 -6.12 16.49 13.02
C GLY A 164 -4.92 17.39 13.35
N GLU A 165 -4.01 16.92 14.20
CA GLU A 165 -2.82 17.65 14.63
C GLU A 165 -1.80 17.75 13.48
N GLU A 166 -1.14 18.90 13.39
CA GLU A 166 -0.04 19.14 12.43
C GLU A 166 -0.41 18.93 10.95
N GLY A 167 -1.71 18.86 10.62
CA GLY A 167 -2.19 18.55 9.28
C GLY A 167 -1.91 17.10 8.84
N LEU A 168 -1.57 16.22 9.78
CA LEU A 168 -1.18 14.85 9.51
C LEU A 168 -2.37 14.05 8.98
N LYS A 169 -2.17 13.38 7.84
CA LYS A 169 -3.17 12.51 7.21
C LYS A 169 -2.58 11.13 6.96
N LEU A 170 -3.41 10.11 7.19
CA LEU A 170 -3.10 8.72 6.88
C LEU A 170 -3.93 8.25 5.70
N SER A 171 -3.37 7.39 4.86
CA SER A 171 -4.14 6.78 3.78
C SER A 171 -5.21 5.85 4.35
N PRO A 172 -6.44 5.80 3.78
CA PRO A 172 -7.51 4.96 4.29
C PRO A 172 -7.14 3.48 4.40
N TRP A 173 -6.42 2.93 3.40
CA TRP A 173 -6.00 1.52 3.40
C TRP A 173 -4.98 1.22 4.50
N PHE A 174 -4.02 2.11 4.73
CA PHE A 174 -3.07 1.94 5.82
C PHE A 174 -3.78 1.91 7.16
N ARG A 175 -4.79 2.78 7.37
CA ARG A 175 -5.59 2.74 8.60
C ARG A 175 -6.33 1.41 8.76
N LEU A 176 -6.93 0.89 7.69
CA LEU A 176 -7.58 -0.43 7.71
C LEU A 176 -6.60 -1.55 8.08
N ILE A 177 -5.37 -1.52 7.55
CA ILE A 177 -4.34 -2.52 7.87
C ILE A 177 -3.92 -2.41 9.35
N VAL A 178 -3.70 -1.18 9.83
CA VAL A 178 -3.33 -0.90 11.21
C VAL A 178 -4.38 -1.42 12.20
N ASP A 179 -5.64 -1.04 11.98
CA ASP A 179 -6.73 -1.30 12.92
C ASP A 179 -7.10 -2.79 12.99
N ASN A 180 -6.91 -3.54 11.89
CA ASN A 180 -7.33 -4.93 11.81
C ASN A 180 -6.19 -5.95 11.99
N PHE A 181 -4.96 -5.60 11.63
CA PHE A 181 -3.91 -6.60 11.45
C PHE A 181 -2.55 -6.22 12.04
N LEU A 182 -2.09 -4.98 11.83
CA LEU A 182 -0.68 -4.63 11.97
C LEU A 182 -0.13 -4.93 13.37
N PHE A 183 -0.82 -4.53 14.44
CA PHE A 183 -0.34 -4.75 15.81
C PHE A 183 -0.28 -6.23 16.18
N LYS A 184 -1.28 -7.02 15.74
CA LYS A 184 -1.25 -8.48 15.92
C LYS A 184 -0.06 -9.08 15.19
N TRP A 185 0.17 -8.70 13.94
CA TRP A 185 1.30 -9.22 13.18
C TRP A 185 2.65 -8.80 13.78
N TRP A 186 2.73 -7.60 14.35
CA TRP A 186 3.90 -7.12 15.07
C TRP A 186 4.23 -8.01 16.28
N ASP A 187 3.22 -8.39 17.07
CA ASP A 187 3.42 -9.33 18.19
C ASP A 187 3.94 -10.70 17.73
N HIS A 188 3.47 -11.17 16.57
CA HIS A 188 3.94 -12.42 15.97
C HIS A 188 5.34 -12.30 15.37
N LEU A 189 5.72 -11.12 14.85
CA LEU A 189 7.09 -10.89 14.41
C LEU A 189 8.06 -10.96 15.58
N GLU A 190 7.77 -10.28 16.69
CA GLU A 190 8.62 -10.29 17.89
C GLU A 190 8.80 -11.69 18.48
N LYS A 191 7.79 -12.55 18.32
CA LYS A 191 7.83 -13.96 18.75
C LYS A 191 8.48 -14.89 17.72
N GLY A 192 8.79 -14.41 16.51
CA GLY A 192 9.28 -15.24 15.40
C GLY A 192 8.22 -16.17 14.80
N THR A 193 6.94 -15.92 15.05
CA THR A 193 5.80 -16.76 14.63
C THR A 193 4.93 -16.13 13.54
N LEU A 194 5.48 -15.22 12.74
CA LEU A 194 4.76 -14.50 11.67
C LEU A 194 4.07 -15.43 10.66
N LYS A 195 4.61 -16.65 10.42
CA LYS A 195 4.00 -17.64 9.54
C LYS A 195 2.65 -18.16 10.06
N GLU A 196 2.40 -18.11 11.37
CA GLU A 196 1.14 -18.58 11.98
C GLU A 196 -0.05 -17.66 11.68
N VAL A 197 0.22 -16.39 11.35
CA VAL A 197 -0.82 -15.41 11.00
C VAL A 197 -1.01 -15.22 9.50
N THR A 198 -0.32 -16.02 8.68
CA THR A 198 -0.48 -16.01 7.24
C THR A 198 -1.83 -16.63 6.85
N ASP A 199 -2.69 -15.85 6.20
CA ASP A 199 -3.96 -16.31 5.64
C ASP A 199 -4.14 -15.86 4.19
N MET A 200 -3.63 -16.68 3.28
CA MET A 200 -3.78 -16.48 1.84
C MET A 200 -5.05 -17.13 1.27
N LYS A 201 -5.91 -17.72 2.11
CA LYS A 201 -7.15 -18.39 1.69
C LYS A 201 -8.36 -17.48 1.83
N THR A 202 -8.39 -16.67 2.89
CA THR A 202 -9.44 -15.69 3.13
C THR A 202 -9.20 -14.43 2.31
N ILE A 203 -10.29 -13.74 1.96
CA ILE A 203 -10.28 -12.36 1.48
C ILE A 203 -11.02 -11.55 2.54
N HIS A 204 -10.29 -10.76 3.31
CA HIS A 204 -10.86 -9.97 4.39
C HIS A 204 -11.55 -8.73 3.82
N LYS A 205 -12.88 -8.70 3.90
CA LYS A 205 -13.67 -7.55 3.46
C LYS A 205 -13.68 -6.50 4.55
N LEU A 206 -13.09 -5.35 4.29
CA LEU A 206 -13.01 -4.23 5.23
C LEU A 206 -13.90 -3.11 4.72
N THR A 207 -14.75 -2.59 5.60
CA THR A 207 -15.79 -1.58 5.29
C THR A 207 -15.65 -0.39 6.19
#